data_AF-A0A6A5U3Z0-F1
#
_entry.id   AF-A0A6A5U3Z0-F1
#
_cell.length_a   1.000
_cell.length_b   1.000
_cell.length_c   1.000
_cell.angle_alpha   90.00
_cell.angle_beta   90.00
_cell.angle_gamma   90.00
#
_symmetry.space_group_name_H-M   'P 1'
#
loop_
_entity.id
_entity.type
_entity.pdbx_description
1 polymer ?
#
loop_
_entity_poly.entity_id
_entity_poly.type
_entity_poly.pdbx_seq_one_letter_code
_entity_poly.pdbx_strand_id
1 'polypeptide(L)'
;ALRKDLPFTWNKEEVYDTVNPFGDPRQGDFESLWTFDIDNDTLLHTNRYRRTQISLALLRDRPVTLADMTYLGPPVPSPVDPTAGLTEPYWKPQVQVEPRIRAFAHRILCDFNHQWRHILRSNYNTITLRVLARAIIRLSTLRFDVHEETGSRHGTGSNYVWITRLPWWEPFQDDIIPVGDVYVVVCPSIQEGISMVQEHSKSHTEGSLRQRERYMVLSVKHIMLCRATGPDKLEYTAPEPLFNGNHSVGPPSVLALDYLLWATASCIPSISTPLQLLPIEIQDIILSYASAGTVAAARIGCLLGIGSPFLWMDGPLRVCLMETCTIRPVGVPVESQAWIDDKSVGIVYRGRN
;
A
#
# COMPACT_ATOMS: atom_id res chain seq x y z
N ALA A 1 -3.00 -30.99 25.20
CA ALA A 1 -2.28 -31.84 24.23
C ALA A 1 -1.57 -31.02 23.15
N LEU A 2 -2.16 -29.97 22.56
CA LEU A 2 -1.57 -29.16 21.47
C LEU A 2 -0.28 -28.36 21.78
N ARG A 3 0.21 -28.33 23.02
CA ARG A 3 1.38 -27.51 23.41
C ARG A 3 2.73 -28.21 23.28
N LYS A 4 2.78 -29.54 23.12
CA LYS A 4 4.03 -30.30 23.26
C LYS A 4 4.73 -30.68 21.94
N ASP A 5 4.03 -30.69 20.80
CA ASP A 5 4.59 -31.27 19.57
C ASP A 5 4.43 -30.40 18.31
N LEU A 6 4.18 -29.10 18.46
CA LEU A 6 4.17 -28.21 17.29
C LEU A 6 5.60 -27.72 17.00
N PRO A 7 6.16 -27.96 15.80
CA PRO A 7 7.56 -27.65 15.45
C PRO A 7 7.81 -26.15 15.22
N PHE A 8 6.94 -25.28 15.71
CA PHE A 8 7.05 -23.84 15.55
C PHE A 8 6.96 -23.13 16.91
N THR A 9 7.89 -22.21 17.12
CA THR A 9 7.92 -21.34 18.28
C THR A 9 6.95 -20.18 18.03
N TRP A 10 5.97 -19.98 18.90
CA TRP A 10 5.16 -18.76 18.88
C TRP A 10 6.06 -17.59 19.27
N ASN A 11 6.55 -16.84 18.29
CA ASN A 11 7.27 -15.60 18.55
C ASN A 11 6.26 -14.58 19.08
N LYS A 12 6.30 -14.31 20.40
CA LYS A 12 5.46 -13.27 21.02
C LYS A 12 5.69 -11.88 20.43
N GLU A 13 6.82 -11.69 19.75
CA GLU A 13 7.21 -10.45 19.08
C GLU A 13 6.72 -10.38 17.62
N GLU A 14 6.30 -11.51 17.02
CA GLU A 14 5.70 -11.54 15.69
C GLU A 14 4.21 -11.21 15.79
N VAL A 15 3.91 -9.94 16.02
CA VAL A 15 2.55 -9.38 16.08
C VAL A 15 1.98 -9.16 14.66
N TYR A 16 2.37 -10.00 13.70
CA TYR A 16 1.92 -9.87 12.30
C TYR A 16 0.74 -10.79 12.02
N ASP A 17 -0.08 -10.40 11.04
CA ASP A 17 -1.33 -11.09 10.73
C ASP A 17 -1.15 -12.49 10.17
N THR A 18 -2.18 -13.31 10.37
CA THR A 18 -2.32 -14.57 9.64
C THR A 18 -2.63 -14.28 8.18
N VAL A 19 -1.75 -14.73 7.29
CA VAL A 19 -1.88 -14.45 5.86
C VAL A 19 -2.92 -15.36 5.21
N ASN A 20 -3.80 -14.78 4.37
CA ASN A 20 -4.78 -15.56 3.59
C ASN A 20 -4.24 -15.78 2.16
N PRO A 21 -3.83 -17.02 1.81
CA PRO A 21 -3.31 -17.30 0.48
C PRO A 21 -4.42 -17.27 -0.59
N PHE A 22 -5.68 -17.48 -0.20
CA PHE A 22 -6.78 -17.69 -1.15
C PHE A 22 -7.24 -16.40 -1.84
N GLY A 23 -7.57 -16.52 -3.11
CA GLY A 23 -7.83 -15.38 -4.00
C GLY A 23 -6.57 -14.82 -4.67
N ASP A 24 -5.42 -15.47 -4.51
CA ASP A 24 -4.17 -15.13 -5.20
C ASP A 24 -3.90 -16.16 -6.30
N PRO A 25 -3.42 -15.77 -7.49
CA PRO A 25 -2.87 -16.74 -8.44
C PRO A 25 -1.76 -17.62 -7.85
N ARG A 26 -1.00 -17.10 -6.87
CA ARG A 26 0.08 -17.81 -6.15
C ARG A 26 -0.44 -18.87 -5.15
N GLN A 27 -1.74 -19.03 -4.96
CA GLN A 27 -2.33 -19.93 -3.96
C GLN A 27 -2.11 -21.43 -4.21
N GLY A 28 -1.45 -21.82 -5.32
CA GLY A 28 -1.40 -23.19 -5.82
C GLY A 28 -0.91 -24.25 -4.83
N ASP A 29 -0.09 -23.85 -3.86
CA ASP A 29 0.50 -24.75 -2.86
C ASP A 29 -0.38 -24.92 -1.60
N PHE A 30 -1.56 -24.30 -1.55
CA PHE A 30 -2.42 -24.25 -0.36
C PHE A 30 -3.80 -24.86 -0.62
N GLU A 31 -4.15 -25.87 0.19
CA GLU A 31 -5.46 -26.53 0.15
C GLU A 31 -6.48 -25.89 1.09
N SER A 32 -6.07 -25.57 2.32
CA SER A 32 -6.91 -24.96 3.34
C SER A 32 -6.12 -24.10 4.32
N LEU A 33 -6.74 -23.05 4.84
CA LEU A 33 -6.27 -22.23 5.96
C LEU A 33 -7.24 -22.41 7.12
N TRP A 34 -6.68 -22.73 8.28
CA TRP A 34 -7.41 -22.83 9.54
C TRP A 34 -6.95 -21.72 10.48
N THR A 35 -7.87 -20.86 10.89
CA THR A 35 -7.59 -19.74 11.80
C THR A 35 -8.35 -19.93 13.09
N PHE A 36 -7.63 -20.01 14.20
CA PHE A 36 -8.23 -20.01 15.54
C PHE A 36 -8.37 -18.56 16.01
N ASP A 37 -9.58 -18.05 15.99
CA ASP A 37 -9.92 -16.73 16.52
C ASP A 37 -10.37 -16.91 17.98
N ILE A 38 -9.41 -16.69 18.89
CA ILE A 38 -9.61 -16.91 20.32
C ILE A 38 -10.52 -15.84 20.92
N ASP A 39 -10.44 -14.61 20.42
CA ASP A 39 -11.21 -13.47 20.93
C ASP A 39 -12.70 -13.64 20.65
N ASN A 40 -13.04 -14.17 19.47
CA ASN A 40 -14.42 -14.45 19.10
C ASN A 40 -14.88 -15.89 19.42
N ASP A 41 -14.02 -16.71 20.05
CA ASP A 41 -14.23 -18.16 20.30
C ASP A 41 -14.69 -18.92 19.03
N THR A 42 -14.03 -18.68 17.89
CA THR A 42 -14.33 -19.35 16.62
C THR A 42 -13.12 -20.00 15.95
N LEU A 43 -13.37 -21.08 15.21
CA LEU A 43 -12.46 -21.66 14.23
C LEU A 43 -12.97 -21.29 12.84
N LEU A 44 -12.16 -20.55 12.10
CA LEU A 44 -12.39 -20.27 10.70
C LEU A 44 -11.66 -21.28 9.83
N HIS A 45 -12.32 -21.72 8.77
CA HIS A 45 -11.76 -22.54 7.72
C HIS A 45 -11.97 -21.82 6.38
N THR A 46 -10.88 -21.58 5.67
CA THR A 46 -10.91 -20.96 4.35
C THR A 46 -10.24 -21.89 3.34
N ASN A 47 -10.86 -22.06 2.18
CA ASN A 47 -10.27 -22.73 1.03
C ASN A 47 -10.54 -21.93 -0.24
N ARG A 48 -10.08 -22.43 -1.39
CA ARG A 48 -10.23 -21.72 -2.67
C ARG A 48 -11.66 -21.40 -3.10
N TYR A 49 -12.67 -22.03 -2.49
CA TYR A 49 -14.07 -21.88 -2.85
C TYR A 49 -14.87 -21.07 -1.85
N ARG A 50 -14.55 -21.19 -0.56
CA ARG A 50 -15.40 -20.64 0.51
C ARG A 50 -14.65 -20.37 1.79
N ARG A 51 -15.29 -19.55 2.62
CA ARG A 51 -14.97 -19.36 4.03
C ARG A 51 -16.12 -19.90 4.88
N THR A 52 -15.78 -20.66 5.91
CA THR A 52 -16.71 -21.26 6.86
C THR A 52 -16.22 -21.06 8.29
N GLN A 53 -17.11 -21.04 9.27
CA GLN A 53 -16.74 -20.91 10.69
C GLN A 53 -17.53 -21.86 11.60
N ILE A 54 -16.98 -22.14 12.76
CA ILE A 54 -17.65 -22.88 13.85
C ILE A 54 -17.17 -22.35 15.20
N SER A 55 -18.00 -22.40 16.24
CA SER A 55 -17.57 -22.01 17.58
C SER A 55 -16.60 -23.04 18.16
N LEU A 56 -15.55 -22.56 18.84
CA LEU A 56 -14.60 -23.42 19.56
C LEU A 56 -15.27 -24.14 20.73
N ALA A 57 -16.27 -23.56 21.39
CA ALA A 57 -17.08 -24.26 22.38
C ALA A 57 -17.71 -25.54 21.82
N LEU A 58 -18.22 -25.48 20.58
CA LEU A 58 -18.85 -26.62 19.94
C LEU A 58 -17.84 -27.72 19.57
N LEU A 59 -16.60 -27.33 19.22
CA LEU A 59 -15.48 -28.27 19.02
C LEU A 59 -15.08 -29.00 20.31
N ARG A 60 -15.21 -28.34 21.46
CA ARG A 60 -14.86 -28.90 22.77
C ARG A 60 -15.93 -29.87 23.28
N ASP A 61 -17.18 -29.66 22.87
CA ASP A 61 -18.34 -30.42 23.33
C ASP A 61 -18.52 -31.75 22.58
N ARG A 62 -18.32 -31.75 21.25
CA ARG A 62 -18.55 -32.95 20.43
C ARG A 62 -17.61 -33.05 19.22
N PRO A 63 -17.42 -34.25 18.66
CA PRO A 63 -16.85 -34.41 17.34
C PRO A 63 -17.67 -33.62 16.30
N VAL A 64 -16.96 -32.88 15.46
CA VAL A 64 -17.54 -32.04 14.41
C VAL A 64 -16.99 -32.42 13.04
N THR A 65 -17.76 -32.09 12.01
CA THR A 65 -17.39 -32.24 10.61
C THR A 65 -17.44 -30.88 9.90
N LEU A 66 -16.90 -30.82 8.68
CA LEU A 66 -17.00 -29.61 7.85
C LEU A 66 -18.45 -29.21 7.53
N ALA A 67 -19.41 -30.13 7.62
CA ALA A 67 -20.82 -29.85 7.41
C ALA A 67 -21.47 -29.10 8.59
N ASP A 68 -20.88 -29.16 9.79
CA ASP A 68 -21.34 -28.42 10.96
C ASP A 68 -20.92 -26.93 10.92
N MET A 69 -20.04 -26.55 9.99
CA MET A 69 -19.55 -25.17 9.87
C MET A 69 -20.53 -24.27 9.13
N THR A 70 -20.75 -23.06 9.65
CA THR A 70 -21.56 -22.02 9.02
C THR A 70 -20.82 -21.40 7.82
N TYR A 71 -21.51 -21.23 6.70
CA TYR A 71 -20.96 -20.57 5.51
C TYR A 71 -20.91 -19.04 5.66
N LEU A 72 -19.76 -18.45 5.35
CA LEU A 72 -19.50 -17.02 5.46
C LEU A 72 -19.31 -16.30 4.12
N GLY A 73 -19.44 -17.01 3.00
CA GLY A 73 -19.21 -16.44 1.68
C GLY A 73 -17.91 -16.93 1.00
N PRO A 74 -17.44 -16.20 -0.02
CA PRO A 74 -16.22 -16.49 -0.76
C PRO A 74 -14.95 -16.35 0.12
N PRO A 75 -13.78 -16.86 -0.35
CA PRO A 75 -12.53 -16.81 0.42
C PRO A 75 -12.00 -15.41 0.71
N VAL A 76 -12.32 -14.45 -0.18
CA VAL A 76 -11.97 -13.05 -0.01
C VAL A 76 -13.21 -12.31 0.49
N PRO A 77 -13.15 -11.62 1.64
CA PRO A 77 -14.28 -10.87 2.16
C PRO A 77 -14.74 -9.80 1.17
N SER A 78 -16.05 -9.54 1.14
CA SER A 78 -16.58 -8.40 0.39
C SER A 78 -16.02 -7.08 0.96
N PRO A 79 -15.72 -6.09 0.12
CA PRO A 79 -15.37 -4.76 0.58
C PRO A 79 -16.48 -4.19 1.47
N VAL A 80 -16.09 -3.56 2.59
CA VAL A 80 -17.02 -2.82 3.44
C VAL A 80 -17.33 -1.48 2.77
N ASP A 81 -18.60 -1.06 2.78
CA ASP A 81 -19.00 0.26 2.29
C ASP A 81 -18.39 1.35 3.18
N PRO A 82 -17.45 2.16 2.67
CA PRO A 82 -16.80 3.21 3.47
C PRO A 82 -17.72 4.40 3.75
N THR A 83 -18.85 4.51 3.04
CA THR A 83 -19.78 5.66 3.13
C THR A 83 -20.90 5.46 4.15
N ALA A 84 -21.01 4.28 4.74
CA ALA A 84 -22.03 3.97 5.73
C ALA A 84 -22.01 5.00 6.89
N GLY A 85 -23.12 5.73 7.05
CA GLY A 85 -23.29 6.73 8.11
C GLY A 85 -22.69 8.12 7.82
N LEU A 86 -22.13 8.36 6.62
CA LEU A 86 -21.68 9.70 6.21
C LEU A 86 -22.84 10.52 5.64
N THR A 87 -22.82 11.83 5.90
CA THR A 87 -23.84 12.77 5.41
C THR A 87 -23.32 13.59 4.24
N GLU A 88 -24.08 13.63 3.15
CA GLU A 88 -23.82 14.48 2.00
C GLU A 88 -24.26 15.94 2.25
N PRO A 89 -23.63 16.95 1.60
CA PRO A 89 -22.67 16.84 0.50
C PRO A 89 -21.19 16.99 0.89
N TYR A 90 -20.35 16.19 0.22
CA TYR A 90 -18.90 16.17 0.39
C TYR A 90 -18.19 17.42 -0.18
N TRP A 91 -17.08 17.81 0.46
CA TRP A 91 -16.11 18.76 -0.09
C TRP A 91 -15.48 18.22 -1.38
N LYS A 92 -15.36 19.05 -2.41
CA LYS A 92 -14.71 18.70 -3.69
C LYS A 92 -13.48 19.59 -3.91
N PRO A 93 -12.28 19.20 -3.45
CA PRO A 93 -11.06 19.94 -3.71
C PRO A 93 -10.71 19.96 -5.20
N GLN A 94 -10.09 21.04 -5.66
CA GLN A 94 -9.39 21.04 -6.94
C GLN A 94 -8.04 20.37 -6.75
N VAL A 95 -7.97 19.09 -7.12
CA VAL A 95 -6.77 18.28 -6.97
C VAL A 95 -5.94 18.39 -8.23
N GLN A 96 -4.75 18.97 -8.10
CA GLN A 96 -3.78 19.12 -9.17
C GLN A 96 -2.51 18.38 -8.79
N VAL A 97 -2.13 17.40 -9.61
CA VAL A 97 -0.92 16.60 -9.43
C VAL A 97 -0.04 16.82 -10.66
N GLU A 98 1.25 17.09 -10.43
CA GLU A 98 2.21 17.29 -11.51
C GLU A 98 2.23 16.06 -12.43
N PRO A 99 2.10 16.22 -13.77
CA PRO A 99 2.00 15.09 -14.71
C PRO A 99 3.16 14.09 -14.60
N ARG A 100 4.38 14.55 -14.32
CA ARG A 100 5.55 13.68 -14.16
C ARG A 100 5.43 12.78 -12.93
N ILE A 101 5.11 13.36 -11.78
CA ILE A 101 4.89 12.62 -10.52
C ILE A 101 3.71 11.68 -10.68
N ARG A 102 2.61 12.14 -11.29
CA ARG A 102 1.43 11.32 -11.58
C ARG A 102 1.79 10.09 -12.41
N ALA A 103 2.48 10.26 -13.54
CA ALA A 103 2.86 9.18 -14.44
C ALA A 103 3.76 8.12 -13.77
N PHE A 104 4.68 8.56 -12.92
CA PHE A 104 5.60 7.68 -12.22
C PHE A 104 4.94 7.03 -10.99
N ALA A 105 4.47 7.83 -10.03
CA ALA A 105 4.01 7.34 -8.74
C ALA A 105 2.69 6.56 -8.83
N HIS A 106 1.77 6.89 -9.75
CA HIS A 106 0.55 6.06 -9.92
C HIS A 106 0.91 4.62 -10.25
N ARG A 107 1.88 4.42 -11.14
CA ARG A 107 2.27 3.08 -11.54
C ARG A 107 2.95 2.32 -10.41
N ILE A 108 3.87 2.97 -9.69
CA ILE A 108 4.51 2.41 -8.49
C ILE A 108 3.47 1.96 -7.45
N LEU A 109 2.48 2.80 -7.14
CA LEU A 109 1.44 2.51 -6.16
C LEU A 109 0.48 1.41 -6.62
N CYS A 110 0.11 1.38 -7.91
CA CYS A 110 -0.67 0.29 -8.49
C CYS A 110 0.09 -1.05 -8.46
N ASP A 111 1.38 -1.04 -8.76
CA ASP A 111 2.21 -2.24 -8.73
C ASP A 111 2.48 -2.68 -7.27
N PHE A 112 2.55 -1.76 -6.31
CA PHE A 112 2.56 -2.07 -4.87
C PHE A 112 1.29 -2.83 -4.46
N ASN A 113 0.12 -2.31 -4.83
CA ASN A 113 -1.18 -2.99 -4.62
C ASN A 113 -1.16 -4.41 -5.20
N HIS A 114 -0.64 -4.55 -6.41
CA HIS A 114 -0.56 -5.83 -7.08
C HIS A 114 0.38 -6.82 -6.36
N GLN A 115 1.59 -6.41 -5.97
CA GLN A 115 2.57 -7.31 -5.32
C GLN A 115 2.08 -7.79 -3.95
N TRP A 116 1.53 -6.88 -3.16
CA TRP A 116 1.09 -7.10 -1.76
C TRP A 116 -0.37 -7.48 -1.61
N ARG A 117 -1.07 -7.75 -2.72
CA ARG A 117 -2.48 -8.13 -2.80
C ARG A 117 -2.98 -9.21 -1.81
N HIS A 118 -2.10 -10.11 -1.40
CA HIS A 118 -2.42 -11.22 -0.48
C HIS A 118 -2.68 -10.74 0.96
N ILE A 119 -2.07 -9.62 1.35
CA ILE A 119 -2.35 -8.95 2.63
C ILE A 119 -3.48 -7.94 2.45
N LEU A 120 -3.41 -7.12 1.40
CA LEU A 120 -4.33 -6.00 1.17
C LEU A 120 -5.81 -6.43 1.00
N ARG A 121 -6.06 -7.65 0.51
CA ARG A 121 -7.42 -8.21 0.39
C ARG A 121 -8.05 -8.63 1.71
N SER A 122 -7.23 -8.86 2.72
CA SER A 122 -7.65 -9.44 4.00
C SER A 122 -7.86 -8.35 5.04
N ASN A 123 -8.36 -8.75 6.21
CA ASN A 123 -8.24 -7.90 7.39
C ASN A 123 -6.83 -8.08 7.94
N TYR A 124 -6.29 -7.00 8.50
CA TYR A 124 -4.97 -6.97 9.09
C TYR A 124 -5.02 -6.08 10.34
N ASN A 125 -4.13 -6.34 11.28
CA ASN A 125 -4.04 -5.66 12.55
C ASN A 125 -3.44 -4.25 12.42
N THR A 126 -3.45 -3.51 13.51
CA THR A 126 -2.99 -2.12 13.57
C THR A 126 -1.51 -1.97 13.22
N ILE A 127 -0.65 -2.94 13.55
CA ILE A 127 0.77 -2.87 13.22
C ILE A 127 0.96 -3.00 11.71
N THR A 128 0.37 -4.03 11.09
CA THR A 128 0.41 -4.20 9.63
C THR A 128 -0.20 -2.98 8.91
N LEU A 129 -1.30 -2.43 9.41
CA LEU A 129 -1.90 -1.19 8.91
C LEU A 129 -0.88 -0.04 8.91
N ARG A 130 -0.20 0.19 10.04
CA ARG A 130 0.80 1.26 10.17
C ARG A 130 2.04 1.04 9.30
N VAL A 131 2.50 -0.21 9.17
CA VAL A 131 3.60 -0.58 8.26
C VAL A 131 3.23 -0.27 6.81
N LEU A 132 2.05 -0.72 6.37
CA LEU A 132 1.56 -0.47 5.01
C LEU A 132 1.35 1.02 4.76
N ALA A 133 0.74 1.75 5.70
CA ALA A 133 0.55 3.19 5.61
C ALA A 133 1.90 3.90 5.44
N ARG A 134 2.92 3.56 6.24
CA ARG A 134 4.26 4.16 6.11
C ARG A 134 4.88 3.87 4.74
N ALA A 135 4.80 2.63 4.26
CA ALA A 135 5.29 2.28 2.93
C ALA A 135 4.60 3.09 1.83
N ILE A 136 3.27 3.22 1.89
CA ILE A 136 2.47 4.02 0.95
C ILE A 136 2.93 5.48 0.96
N ILE A 137 3.05 6.11 2.13
CA ILE A 137 3.52 7.50 2.23
C ILE A 137 4.94 7.66 1.68
N ARG A 138 5.85 6.72 1.97
CA ARG A 138 7.23 6.73 1.44
C ARG A 138 7.25 6.63 -0.08
N LEU A 139 6.43 5.75 -0.67
CA LEU A 139 6.29 5.61 -2.12
C LEU A 139 5.71 6.89 -2.76
N SER A 140 4.65 7.44 -2.18
CA SER A 140 3.99 8.66 -2.67
C SER A 140 4.86 9.91 -2.59
N THR A 141 5.70 9.99 -1.55
CA THR A 141 6.68 11.08 -1.36
C THR A 141 8.00 10.83 -2.08
N LEU A 142 8.12 9.74 -2.84
CA LEU A 142 9.34 9.31 -3.54
C LEU A 142 10.55 9.08 -2.60
N ARG A 143 10.31 8.89 -1.30
CA ARG A 143 11.31 8.62 -0.25
C ARG A 143 11.62 7.12 -0.15
N PHE A 144 12.04 6.55 -1.27
CA PHE A 144 12.50 5.17 -1.41
C PHE A 144 13.70 5.17 -2.37
N ASP A 145 14.58 4.19 -2.26
CA ASP A 145 15.74 4.07 -3.13
C ASP A 145 15.48 3.11 -4.29
N VAL A 146 16.15 3.35 -5.42
CA VAL A 146 16.13 2.45 -6.57
C VAL A 146 17.48 1.79 -6.68
N HIS A 147 17.53 0.50 -6.36
CA HIS A 147 18.75 -0.30 -6.52
C HIS A 147 18.75 -0.90 -7.93
N GLU A 148 19.85 -0.71 -8.64
CA GLU A 148 20.01 -1.13 -10.02
C GLU A 148 20.91 -2.35 -10.12
N GLU A 149 20.32 -3.47 -10.52
CA GLU A 149 21.05 -4.71 -10.74
C GLU A 149 21.46 -4.84 -12.21
N THR A 150 22.77 -4.79 -12.44
CA THR A 150 23.41 -4.87 -13.77
C THR A 150 24.23 -6.14 -13.96
N GLY A 151 24.49 -6.88 -12.88
CA GLY A 151 25.28 -8.10 -12.86
C GLY A 151 24.50 -9.36 -13.20
N SER A 152 25.22 -10.45 -13.45
CA SER A 152 24.59 -11.76 -13.61
C SER A 152 24.05 -12.27 -12.28
N ARG A 153 22.85 -12.84 -12.29
CA ARG A 153 22.24 -13.45 -11.10
C ARG A 153 21.58 -14.77 -11.47
N HIS A 154 21.80 -15.80 -10.65
CA HIS A 154 20.99 -17.02 -10.71
C HIS A 154 19.57 -16.70 -10.24
N GLY A 155 18.58 -17.08 -11.05
CA GLY A 155 17.18 -16.95 -10.66
C GLY A 155 16.88 -17.98 -9.58
N THR A 156 16.11 -17.57 -8.57
CA THR A 156 15.58 -18.51 -7.57
C THR A 156 14.31 -19.19 -8.06
N GLY A 157 13.68 -18.69 -9.14
CA GLY A 157 12.36 -19.14 -9.60
C GLY A 157 11.22 -18.77 -8.65
N SER A 158 11.53 -18.11 -7.53
CA SER A 158 10.56 -17.68 -6.53
C SER A 158 10.01 -16.31 -6.85
N ASN A 159 8.80 -16.01 -6.36
CA ASN A 159 8.25 -14.66 -6.47
C ASN A 159 9.01 -13.67 -5.58
N TYR A 160 9.11 -12.41 -6.03
CA TYR A 160 9.70 -11.31 -5.24
C TYR A 160 8.90 -11.03 -3.97
N VAL A 161 7.57 -11.17 -4.07
CA VAL A 161 6.68 -11.22 -2.91
C VAL A 161 5.96 -12.57 -2.96
N TRP A 162 6.16 -13.39 -1.93
CA TRP A 162 5.46 -14.66 -1.78
C TRP A 162 4.26 -14.50 -0.85
N ILE A 163 3.27 -15.36 -0.98
CA ILE A 163 1.99 -15.26 -0.26
C ILE A 163 2.08 -15.51 1.24
N THR A 164 3.24 -15.91 1.77
CA THR A 164 3.46 -15.99 3.22
C THR A 164 4.35 -14.87 3.73
N ARG A 165 4.84 -13.97 2.86
CA ARG A 165 5.69 -12.86 3.28
C ARG A 165 4.84 -11.76 3.91
N LEU A 166 5.36 -11.21 5.00
CA LEU A 166 4.77 -10.07 5.69
C LEU A 166 5.65 -8.83 5.48
N PRO A 167 5.06 -7.62 5.54
CA PRO A 167 5.80 -6.40 5.38
C PRO A 167 6.61 -6.16 6.64
N TRP A 168 7.93 -6.23 6.51
CA TRP A 168 8.91 -6.08 7.58
C TRP A 168 9.53 -4.68 7.69
N TRP A 169 8.93 -3.69 7.03
CA TRP A 169 9.35 -2.28 7.18
C TRP A 169 8.89 -1.77 8.54
N GLU A 170 9.54 -0.72 9.05
CA GLU A 170 9.13 -0.16 10.35
C GLU A 170 7.71 0.41 10.26
N PRO A 171 6.89 0.30 11.31
CA PRO A 171 5.59 0.96 11.38
C PRO A 171 5.74 2.45 11.70
N PHE A 172 4.68 3.23 11.46
CA PHE A 172 4.50 4.47 12.21
C PHE A 172 4.31 4.18 13.70
N GLN A 173 4.81 5.09 14.55
CA GLN A 173 4.67 4.95 16.00
C GLN A 173 3.29 5.42 16.49
N ASP A 174 2.76 6.45 15.84
CA ASP A 174 1.48 7.08 16.17
C ASP A 174 0.46 6.89 15.05
N ASP A 175 -0.82 7.07 15.35
CA ASP A 175 -1.91 7.00 14.36
C ASP A 175 -2.13 8.33 13.64
N ILE A 176 -1.68 9.45 14.21
CA ILE A 176 -1.75 10.79 13.60
C ILE A 176 -0.33 11.28 13.38
N ILE A 177 0.11 11.36 12.12
CA ILE A 177 1.48 11.71 11.77
C ILE A 177 1.50 12.99 10.93
N PRO A 178 2.32 14.01 11.27
CA PRO A 178 2.54 15.15 10.41
C PRO A 178 3.35 14.74 9.17
N VAL A 179 2.82 15.01 7.98
CA VAL A 179 3.47 14.72 6.69
C VAL A 179 3.40 15.99 5.83
N GLY A 180 4.41 16.85 5.98
CA GLY A 180 4.44 18.13 5.28
C GLY A 180 3.36 19.06 5.85
N ASP A 181 2.47 19.53 4.99
CA ASP A 181 1.40 20.47 5.35
C ASP A 181 0.08 19.78 5.75
N VAL A 182 0.08 18.44 5.87
CA VAL A 182 -1.10 17.66 6.23
C VAL A 182 -0.82 16.72 7.40
N TYR A 183 -1.85 16.43 8.18
CA TYR A 183 -1.84 15.33 9.15
C TYR A 183 -2.39 14.06 8.49
N VAL A 184 -1.62 12.99 8.49
CA VAL A 184 -2.06 11.68 8.05
C VAL A 184 -2.64 10.94 9.24
N VAL A 185 -3.92 10.59 9.17
CA VAL A 185 -4.62 9.80 10.17
C VAL A 185 -4.75 8.37 9.67
N VAL A 186 -3.95 7.48 10.25
CA VAL A 186 -3.91 6.05 9.94
C VAL A 186 -4.94 5.34 10.82
N CYS A 187 -5.94 4.71 10.20
CA CYS A 187 -7.06 4.15 10.94
C CYS A 187 -7.66 2.91 10.24
N PRO A 188 -8.18 1.91 10.96
CA PRO A 188 -8.85 0.75 10.36
C PRO A 188 -10.04 1.07 9.47
N SER A 189 -10.79 2.14 9.80
CA SER A 189 -12.00 2.56 9.08
C SER A 189 -12.06 4.08 8.91
N ILE A 190 -12.79 4.57 7.90
CA ILE A 190 -12.92 6.01 7.66
C ILE A 190 -13.69 6.70 8.79
N GLN A 191 -14.70 6.03 9.36
CA GLN A 191 -15.51 6.51 10.47
C GLN A 191 -14.65 6.80 11.70
N GLU A 192 -13.78 5.85 12.06
CA GLU A 192 -12.81 6.02 13.15
C GLU A 192 -11.85 7.17 12.85
N GLY A 193 -11.35 7.27 11.62
CA GLY A 193 -10.51 8.38 11.20
C GLY A 193 -11.17 9.75 11.33
N ILE A 194 -12.47 9.88 11.03
CA ILE A 194 -13.23 11.13 11.24
C ILE A 194 -13.28 11.49 12.73
N SER A 195 -13.58 10.52 13.59
CA SER A 195 -13.61 10.74 15.04
C SER A 195 -12.24 11.21 15.56
N MET A 196 -11.15 10.59 15.09
CA MET A 196 -9.79 10.98 15.44
C MET A 196 -9.45 12.41 14.97
N VAL A 197 -9.85 12.79 13.74
CA VAL A 197 -9.65 14.16 13.23
C VAL A 197 -10.42 15.18 14.07
N GLN A 198 -11.67 14.89 14.42
CA GLN A 198 -12.49 15.76 15.26
C GLN A 198 -11.88 15.96 16.66
N GLU A 199 -11.39 14.89 17.27
CA GLU A 199 -10.72 14.96 18.57
C GLU A 199 -9.40 15.75 18.48
N HIS A 200 -8.57 15.46 17.46
CA HIS A 200 -7.30 16.15 17.26
C HIS A 200 -7.48 17.64 17.00
N SER A 201 -8.41 18.03 16.11
CA SER A 201 -8.68 19.44 15.80
C SER A 201 -9.17 20.24 17.01
N LYS A 202 -9.96 19.63 17.91
CA LYS A 202 -10.40 20.28 19.16
C LYS A 202 -9.21 20.64 20.06
N SER A 203 -8.26 19.74 20.21
CA SER A 203 -7.07 19.97 21.05
C SER A 203 -6.16 21.11 20.55
N HIS A 204 -6.14 21.37 19.24
CA HIS A 204 -5.29 22.40 18.62
C HIS A 204 -5.93 23.80 18.55
N THR A 205 -7.26 23.88 18.69
CA THR A 205 -7.99 25.15 18.58
C THR A 205 -7.73 26.08 19.77
N GLU A 206 -7.24 25.56 20.90
CA GLU A 206 -6.97 26.35 22.11
C GLU A 206 -5.68 27.21 22.03
N GLY A 207 -4.82 27.03 21.02
CA GLY A 207 -3.50 27.69 20.98
C GLY A 207 -3.13 28.46 19.69
N SER A 208 -3.89 28.35 18.60
CA SER A 208 -3.43 28.79 17.28
C SER A 208 -4.52 29.52 16.48
N LEU A 209 -4.36 30.84 16.32
CA LEU A 209 -5.15 31.64 15.39
C LEU A 209 -4.63 31.43 13.95
N ARG A 210 -5.46 30.80 13.09
CA ARG A 210 -5.58 31.02 11.63
C ARG A 210 -4.95 30.04 10.61
N GLN A 211 -4.55 28.82 10.95
CA GLN A 211 -4.23 27.83 9.90
C GLN A 211 -5.33 26.76 9.79
N ARG A 212 -5.95 26.65 8.61
CA ARG A 212 -6.90 25.56 8.31
C ARG A 212 -6.11 24.26 8.24
N GLU A 213 -6.21 23.45 9.29
CA GLU A 213 -5.58 22.15 9.33
C GLU A 213 -6.19 21.22 8.28
N ARG A 214 -5.31 20.57 7.53
CA ARG A 214 -5.68 19.60 6.49
C ARG A 214 -5.31 18.23 6.99
N TYR A 215 -6.21 17.29 6.76
CA TYR A 215 -6.07 15.92 7.19
C TYR A 215 -6.24 14.99 5.99
N MET A 216 -5.49 13.90 5.98
CA MET A 216 -5.68 12.77 5.08
C MET A 216 -5.97 11.55 5.93
N VAL A 217 -7.21 11.08 5.88
CA VAL A 217 -7.63 9.85 6.54
C VAL A 217 -7.27 8.68 5.63
N LEU A 218 -6.46 7.74 6.12
CA LEU A 218 -5.89 6.65 5.36
C LEU A 218 -6.13 5.31 6.07
N SER A 219 -7.04 4.50 5.53
CA SER A 219 -7.27 3.12 6.00
C SER A 219 -6.55 2.07 5.18
N VAL A 220 -5.63 2.51 4.30
CA VAL A 220 -4.99 1.73 3.24
C VAL A 220 -5.99 1.26 2.17
N LYS A 221 -7.16 0.73 2.55
CA LYS A 221 -8.25 0.36 1.64
C LYS A 221 -9.00 1.56 1.08
N HIS A 222 -9.11 2.63 1.86
CA HIS A 222 -9.77 3.87 1.44
C HIS A 222 -8.95 5.10 1.87
N ILE A 223 -9.19 6.19 1.16
CA ILE A 223 -8.61 7.50 1.45
C ILE A 223 -9.70 8.56 1.43
N MET A 224 -9.58 9.54 2.32
CA MET A 224 -10.46 10.70 2.39
C MET A 224 -9.65 11.93 2.78
N LEU A 225 -9.92 13.07 2.15
CA LEU A 225 -9.32 14.34 2.54
C LEU A 225 -10.29 15.11 3.43
N CYS A 226 -9.78 15.67 4.52
CA CYS A 226 -10.56 16.52 5.41
C CYS A 226 -9.89 17.86 5.65
N ARG A 227 -10.68 18.85 6.02
CA ARG A 227 -10.18 20.14 6.49
C ARG A 227 -11.02 20.65 7.65
N ALA A 228 -10.35 21.11 8.71
CA ALA A 228 -11.00 21.82 9.78
C ALA A 228 -11.28 23.27 9.33
N THR A 229 -12.55 23.67 9.34
CA THR A 229 -12.98 25.02 8.92
C THR A 229 -13.38 25.93 10.07
N GLY A 230 -13.44 25.39 11.28
CA GLY A 230 -13.75 26.08 12.53
C GLY A 230 -13.89 25.07 13.67
N PRO A 231 -14.16 25.54 14.89
CA PRO A 231 -14.46 24.66 16.02
C PRO A 231 -15.67 23.79 15.66
N ASP A 232 -15.50 22.47 15.79
CA ASP A 232 -16.48 21.42 15.46
C ASP A 232 -16.97 21.34 14.01
N LYS A 233 -16.37 22.09 13.08
CA LYS A 233 -16.77 22.06 11.67
C LYS A 233 -15.71 21.41 10.79
N LEU A 234 -15.92 20.12 10.52
CA LEU A 234 -15.11 19.32 9.60
C LEU A 234 -15.78 19.23 8.23
N GLU A 235 -15.05 19.55 7.19
CA GLU A 235 -15.44 19.26 5.80
C GLU A 235 -14.57 18.14 5.26
N TYR A 236 -15.16 17.17 4.57
CA TYR A 236 -14.45 16.01 4.05
C TYR A 236 -14.93 15.61 2.66
N THR A 237 -14.06 14.97 1.89
CA THR A 237 -14.38 14.40 0.56
C THR A 237 -15.20 13.12 0.71
N ALA A 238 -15.77 12.62 -0.39
CA ALA A 238 -16.22 11.24 -0.41
C ALA A 238 -15.01 10.32 -0.18
N PRO A 239 -15.17 9.21 0.56
CA PRO A 239 -14.14 8.18 0.65
C PRO A 239 -13.91 7.55 -0.72
N GLU A 240 -12.65 7.51 -1.15
CA GLU A 240 -12.25 6.91 -2.41
C GLU A 240 -11.54 5.56 -2.18
N PRO A 241 -11.80 4.53 -3.02
CA PRO A 241 -11.14 3.24 -2.90
C PRO A 241 -9.67 3.33 -3.31
N LEU A 242 -8.78 2.84 -2.44
CA LEU A 242 -7.33 2.90 -2.60
C LEU A 242 -6.75 1.49 -2.80
N PHE A 243 -6.32 0.77 -1.75
CA PHE A 243 -5.64 -0.53 -1.91
C PHE A 243 -6.48 -1.69 -1.36
N ASN A 244 -7.14 -2.43 -2.24
CA ASN A 244 -8.00 -3.57 -1.88
C ASN A 244 -7.39 -4.94 -2.22
N GLY A 245 -6.23 -4.99 -2.89
CA GLY A 245 -5.59 -6.25 -3.32
C GLY A 245 -6.44 -7.11 -4.25
N ASN A 246 -7.55 -6.62 -4.79
CA ASN A 246 -8.49 -7.39 -5.60
C ASN A 246 -8.75 -6.72 -6.95
N HIS A 247 -8.09 -7.26 -7.99
CA HIS A 247 -8.23 -6.76 -9.37
C HIS A 247 -9.64 -6.92 -9.95
N SER A 248 -10.48 -7.81 -9.41
CA SER A 248 -11.88 -7.96 -9.89
C SER A 248 -12.82 -6.90 -9.33
N VAL A 249 -12.48 -6.29 -8.19
CA VAL A 249 -13.23 -5.16 -7.60
C VAL A 249 -12.72 -3.82 -8.15
N GLY A 250 -11.48 -3.81 -8.64
CA GLY A 250 -10.89 -2.69 -9.38
C GLY A 250 -9.58 -2.24 -8.76
N PRO A 251 -8.68 -1.65 -9.58
CA PRO A 251 -7.44 -1.05 -9.10
C PRO A 251 -7.73 0.15 -8.17
N PRO A 252 -6.70 0.71 -7.51
CA PRO A 252 -6.85 1.99 -6.83
C PRO A 252 -7.51 3.04 -7.73
N SER A 253 -8.49 3.77 -7.20
CA SER A 253 -9.12 4.86 -7.92
C SER A 253 -8.07 5.89 -8.33
N VAL A 254 -8.16 6.39 -9.56
CA VAL A 254 -7.28 7.47 -10.02
C VAL A 254 -7.39 8.69 -9.11
N LEU A 255 -8.59 8.98 -8.61
CA LEU A 255 -8.82 10.08 -7.69
C LEU A 255 -8.23 9.79 -6.30
N ALA A 256 -8.27 8.54 -5.83
CA ALA A 256 -7.61 8.14 -4.58
C ALA A 256 -6.08 8.34 -4.65
N LEU A 257 -5.46 7.96 -5.78
CA LEU A 257 -4.03 8.18 -6.01
C LEU A 257 -3.72 9.67 -6.12
N ASP A 258 -4.56 10.44 -6.81
CA ASP A 258 -4.42 11.89 -6.91
C ASP A 258 -4.55 12.56 -5.52
N TYR A 259 -5.48 12.13 -4.66
CA TYR A 259 -5.62 12.60 -3.28
C TYR A 259 -4.34 12.36 -2.49
N LEU A 260 -3.78 11.15 -2.59
CA LEU A 260 -2.58 10.77 -1.89
C LEU A 260 -1.36 11.60 -2.33
N LEU A 261 -1.16 11.76 -3.64
CA LEU A 261 -0.05 12.57 -4.18
C LEU A 261 -0.23 14.06 -3.88
N TRP A 262 -1.44 14.59 -4.00
CA TRP A 262 -1.73 15.99 -3.70
C TRP A 262 -1.54 16.31 -2.23
N ALA A 263 -2.03 15.46 -1.33
CA ALA A 263 -1.88 15.65 0.12
C ALA A 263 -0.42 15.59 0.56
N THR A 264 0.40 14.77 -0.12
CA THR A 264 1.82 14.58 0.23
C THR A 264 2.79 15.40 -0.62
N ALA A 265 2.29 16.25 -1.53
CA ALA A 265 3.11 17.01 -2.47
C ALA A 265 4.15 17.92 -1.78
N SER A 266 3.80 18.52 -0.64
CA SER A 266 4.71 19.38 0.14
C SER A 266 5.88 18.63 0.76
N CYS A 267 5.82 17.29 0.86
CA CYS A 267 6.93 16.46 1.32
C CYS A 267 7.95 16.11 0.23
N ILE A 268 7.58 16.28 -1.04
CA ILE A 268 8.47 16.04 -2.16
C ILE A 268 9.43 17.24 -2.23
N PRO A 269 10.75 17.03 -2.10
CA PRO A 269 11.70 18.13 -2.10
C PRO A 269 11.55 18.97 -3.37
N SER A 270 11.20 20.25 -3.23
CA SER A 270 11.26 21.19 -4.36
C SER A 270 12.70 21.67 -4.49
N ILE A 271 13.49 20.92 -5.25
CA ILE A 271 14.88 21.29 -5.52
C ILE A 271 14.88 22.19 -6.76
N SER A 272 14.94 23.51 -6.55
CA SER A 272 15.16 24.43 -7.66
C SER A 272 16.58 24.26 -8.17
N THR A 273 16.71 23.83 -9.43
CA THR A 273 18.00 23.63 -10.07
C THR A 273 18.08 24.45 -11.36
N PRO A 274 19.27 24.94 -11.76
CA PRO A 274 19.44 25.58 -13.07
C PRO A 274 19.06 24.67 -14.25
N LEU A 275 19.01 23.35 -14.03
CA LEU A 275 18.59 22.37 -15.03
C LEU A 275 17.14 22.58 -15.48
N GLN A 276 16.28 23.14 -14.63
CA GLN A 276 14.89 23.47 -14.96
C GLN A 276 14.77 24.54 -16.06
N LEU A 277 15.83 25.33 -16.28
CA LEU A 277 15.86 26.36 -17.32
C LEU A 277 16.26 25.81 -18.70
N LEU A 278 16.76 24.58 -18.76
CA LEU A 278 17.15 23.94 -20.01
C LEU A 278 15.90 23.47 -20.77
N PRO A 279 15.95 23.38 -22.12
CA PRO A 279 14.90 22.72 -22.90
C PRO A 279 14.66 21.29 -22.41
N ILE A 280 13.41 20.83 -22.50
CA ILE A 280 12.99 19.53 -21.93
C ILE A 280 13.79 18.36 -22.52
N GLU A 281 14.17 18.45 -23.79
CA GLU A 281 14.97 17.46 -24.49
C GLU A 281 16.38 17.36 -23.90
N ILE A 282 16.96 18.48 -23.47
CA ILE A 282 18.27 18.50 -22.80
C ILE A 282 18.14 17.94 -21.39
N GLN A 283 17.05 18.24 -20.68
CA GLN A 283 16.77 17.64 -19.38
C GLN A 283 16.66 16.11 -19.48
N ASP A 284 15.95 15.60 -20.48
CA ASP A 284 15.81 14.16 -20.73
C ASP A 284 17.14 13.50 -21.09
N ILE A 285 17.98 14.17 -21.88
CA ILE A 285 19.35 13.69 -22.16
C ILE A 285 20.13 13.59 -20.85
N ILE A 286 20.12 14.63 -20.01
CA ILE A 286 20.84 14.62 -18.72
C ILE A 286 20.34 13.48 -17.82
N LEU A 287 19.03 13.29 -17.71
CA LEU A 287 18.44 12.20 -16.94
C LEU A 287 18.86 10.83 -17.46
N SER A 288 19.03 10.66 -18.77
CA SER A 288 19.48 9.38 -19.34
C SER A 288 20.92 9.00 -18.95
N TYR A 289 21.73 9.96 -18.48
CA TYR A 289 23.06 9.73 -17.90
C TYR A 289 23.07 9.71 -16.37
N ALA A 290 21.94 9.96 -15.69
CA ALA A 290 21.89 10.07 -14.23
C ALA A 290 21.89 8.71 -13.50
N SER A 291 21.51 7.64 -14.18
CA SER A 291 21.47 6.27 -13.64
C SER A 291 21.66 5.24 -14.76
N ALA A 292 21.89 3.98 -14.39
CA ALA A 292 22.06 2.91 -15.37
C ALA A 292 20.73 2.47 -16.00
N GLY A 293 19.62 2.53 -15.25
CA GLY A 293 18.28 2.17 -15.67
C GLY A 293 17.31 3.35 -15.68
N THR A 294 16.26 3.26 -16.50
CA THR A 294 15.32 4.36 -16.73
C THR A 294 14.39 4.64 -15.55
N VAL A 295 14.15 3.67 -14.67
CA VAL A 295 13.27 3.85 -13.49
C VAL A 295 13.93 4.75 -12.44
N ALA A 296 15.23 4.58 -12.19
CA ALA A 296 15.96 5.45 -11.27
C ALA A 296 16.05 6.88 -11.83
N ALA A 297 16.34 7.03 -13.13
CA ALA A 297 16.35 8.32 -13.83
C ALA A 297 14.98 9.02 -13.74
N ALA A 298 13.89 8.29 -13.96
CA ALA A 298 12.54 8.82 -13.83
C ALA A 298 12.25 9.34 -12.41
N ARG A 299 12.64 8.58 -11.38
CA ARG A 299 12.52 9.04 -9.99
C ARG A 299 13.32 10.33 -9.74
N ILE A 300 14.56 10.40 -10.23
CA ILE A 300 15.41 11.59 -10.11
C ILE A 300 14.75 12.79 -10.81
N GLY A 301 14.20 12.61 -12.01
CA GLY A 301 13.45 13.64 -12.72
C GLY A 301 12.24 14.15 -11.93
N CYS A 302 11.50 13.25 -11.28
CA CYS A 302 10.42 13.64 -10.37
C CYS A 302 10.91 14.48 -9.18
N LEU A 303 12.02 14.10 -8.55
CA LEU A 303 12.58 14.83 -7.39
C LEU A 303 13.17 16.20 -7.77
N LEU A 304 13.76 16.32 -8.95
CA LEU A 304 14.41 17.54 -9.42
C LEU A 304 13.45 18.49 -10.16
N GLY A 305 12.23 18.05 -10.46
CA GLY A 305 11.31 18.85 -11.25
C GLY A 305 11.70 18.97 -12.74
N ILE A 306 12.51 18.03 -13.28
CA ILE A 306 13.04 18.09 -14.65
C ILE A 306 12.67 16.85 -15.48
N GLY A 307 12.68 17.00 -16.81
CA GLY A 307 12.42 15.96 -17.79
C GLY A 307 10.95 15.76 -18.11
N SER A 308 10.67 14.97 -19.14
CA SER A 308 9.34 14.60 -19.58
C SER A 308 8.68 13.59 -18.62
N PRO A 309 7.33 13.50 -18.59
CA PRO A 309 6.65 12.42 -17.88
C PRO A 309 7.14 11.04 -18.35
N PHE A 310 7.48 10.16 -17.40
CA PHE A 310 8.05 8.86 -17.71
C PHE A 310 7.03 7.96 -18.42
N LEU A 311 7.39 7.50 -19.61
CA LEU A 311 6.52 6.69 -20.47
C LEU A 311 6.55 5.19 -20.13
N TRP A 312 7.29 4.79 -19.10
CA TRP A 312 7.49 3.37 -18.75
C TRP A 312 8.10 2.55 -19.90
N MET A 313 9.09 3.17 -20.56
CA MET A 313 9.85 2.59 -21.67
C MET A 313 11.35 2.69 -21.36
N ASP A 314 12.10 1.71 -21.85
CA ASP A 314 13.55 1.66 -21.88
C ASP A 314 13.99 1.44 -23.34
N GLY A 315 14.20 2.54 -24.05
CA GLY A 315 14.29 2.54 -25.51
C GLY A 315 13.03 1.94 -26.14
N PRO A 316 13.13 0.86 -26.95
CA PRO A 316 11.98 0.19 -27.53
C PRO A 316 11.26 -0.75 -26.56
N LEU A 317 11.85 -1.05 -25.39
CA LEU A 317 11.36 -2.05 -24.47
C LEU A 317 10.33 -1.46 -23.51
N ARG A 318 9.26 -2.19 -23.26
CA ARG A 318 8.31 -1.80 -22.21
C ARG A 318 8.89 -2.17 -20.85
N VAL A 319 8.94 -1.21 -19.94
CA VAL A 319 9.33 -1.46 -18.54
C VAL A 319 8.15 -2.11 -17.83
N CYS A 320 8.33 -3.37 -17.42
CA CYS A 320 7.29 -4.19 -16.83
C CYS A 320 7.64 -4.58 -15.39
N LEU A 321 6.61 -4.70 -14.56
CA LEU A 321 6.73 -5.28 -13.23
C LEU A 321 7.19 -6.73 -13.34
N MET A 322 8.16 -7.11 -12.53
CA MET A 322 8.66 -8.46 -12.38
C MET A 322 7.99 -9.11 -11.17
N GLU A 323 7.23 -10.18 -11.37
CA GLU A 323 6.65 -10.96 -10.27
C GLU A 323 7.62 -12.00 -9.72
N THR A 324 8.44 -12.59 -10.61
CA THR A 324 9.32 -13.72 -10.30
C THR A 324 10.79 -13.35 -10.48
N CYS A 325 11.63 -13.81 -9.56
CA CYS A 325 13.09 -13.70 -9.63
C CYS A 325 13.63 -14.72 -10.65
N THR A 326 13.72 -14.28 -11.90
CA THR A 326 14.25 -15.08 -13.00
C THR A 326 15.77 -14.96 -13.10
N ILE A 327 16.40 -15.91 -13.81
CA ILE A 327 17.82 -15.84 -14.18
C ILE A 327 18.08 -14.53 -14.94
N ARG A 328 19.19 -13.87 -14.59
CA ARG A 328 19.66 -12.64 -15.24
C ARG A 328 21.05 -12.90 -15.82
N PRO A 329 21.18 -13.09 -17.15
CA PRO A 329 22.48 -13.11 -17.80
C PRO A 329 23.05 -11.68 -17.93
N VAL A 330 24.35 -11.57 -18.22
CA VAL A 330 24.97 -10.27 -18.53
C VAL A 330 24.40 -9.72 -19.84
N GLY A 331 24.26 -8.39 -19.93
CA GLY A 331 23.80 -7.72 -21.15
C GLY A 331 22.29 -7.65 -21.34
N VAL A 332 21.49 -8.05 -20.34
CA VAL A 332 20.04 -7.77 -20.31
C VAL A 332 19.76 -6.40 -19.72
N PRO A 333 18.56 -5.81 -19.97
CA PRO A 333 18.18 -4.54 -19.39
C PRO A 333 18.37 -4.49 -17.87
N VAL A 334 18.63 -3.29 -17.36
CA VAL A 334 18.82 -3.05 -15.93
C VAL A 334 17.56 -3.46 -15.18
N GLU A 335 17.75 -4.16 -14.06
CA GLU A 335 16.66 -4.48 -13.15
C GLU A 335 16.64 -3.45 -12.03
N SER A 336 15.54 -2.70 -11.92
CA SER A 336 15.38 -1.62 -10.95
C SER A 336 14.47 -2.09 -9.81
N GLN A 337 14.99 -2.15 -8.60
CA GLN A 337 14.27 -2.60 -7.41
C GLN A 337 13.99 -1.42 -6.49
N ALA A 338 12.77 -1.31 -5.94
CA ALA A 338 12.44 -0.28 -4.95
C ALA A 338 12.75 -0.76 -3.52
N TRP A 339 13.38 0.11 -2.73
CA TRP A 339 13.83 -0.16 -1.36
C TRP A 339 13.41 0.96 -0.40
N ILE A 340 12.98 0.62 0.80
CA ILE A 340 12.68 1.56 1.89
C ILE A 340 13.51 1.14 3.10
N ASP A 341 14.33 2.06 3.62
CA ASP A 341 15.20 1.83 4.78
C ASP A 341 16.01 0.52 4.65
N ASP A 342 16.73 0.37 3.53
CA ASP A 342 17.54 -0.80 3.18
C ASP A 342 16.77 -2.14 3.12
N LYS A 343 15.44 -2.09 3.01
CA LYS A 343 14.58 -3.27 2.84
C LYS A 343 13.83 -3.19 1.52
N SER A 344 13.89 -4.27 0.73
CA SER A 344 13.15 -4.36 -0.53
C SER A 344 11.64 -4.20 -0.30
N VAL A 345 11.00 -3.42 -1.17
CA VAL A 345 9.54 -3.25 -1.22
C VAL A 345 8.87 -4.37 -2.01
N GLY A 346 9.65 -5.21 -2.70
CA GLY A 346 9.14 -6.26 -3.59
C GLY A 346 8.63 -5.75 -4.94
N ILE A 347 8.81 -4.46 -5.24
CA ILE A 347 8.55 -3.87 -6.55
C ILE A 347 9.86 -3.90 -7.34
N VAL A 348 9.85 -4.61 -8.46
CA VAL A 348 11.02 -4.81 -9.32
C VAL A 348 10.60 -4.60 -10.77
N TYR A 349 11.38 -3.81 -11.52
CA TYR A 349 11.12 -3.48 -12.91
C TYR A 349 12.24 -3.94 -13.81
N ARG A 350 11.90 -4.33 -15.04
CA ARG A 350 12.86 -4.60 -16.10
C ARG A 350 12.22 -4.36 -17.46
N GLY A 351 12.99 -3.85 -18.42
CA GLY A 351 12.59 -3.81 -19.82
C GLY A 351 12.32 -5.22 -20.37
N ARG A 352 11.18 -5.41 -21.05
CA ARG A 352 10.82 -6.64 -21.75
C ARG A 352 10.39 -6.32 -23.19
N ASN A 353 10.77 -7.22 -24.12
CA ASN A 353 10.28 -7.25 -25.49
C ASN A 353 8.82 -7.65 -25.54
#